data_AF-A0A139ARN0-F1
#
_entry.id   AF-A0A139ARN0-F1
#
_cell.length_a   1.000
_cell.length_b   1.000
_cell.length_c   1.000
_cell.angle_alpha   90.00
_cell.angle_beta   90.00
_cell.angle_gamma   90.00
#
_symmetry.space_group_name_H-M   'P 1'
#
loop_
_entity.id
_entity.type
_entity.pdbx_description
1 polymer ?
#
loop_
_entity_poly.entity_id
_entity_poly.type
_entity_poly.pdbx_seq_one_letter_code
_entity_poly.pdbx_strand_id
1 'polypeptide(L)' 'ARSSVLEEEFDANYEPTQEEIVEYATFLGMDVEKDTHLFWIARESLKAPLPPNWKP' A
#
# COMPACT_ATOMS: atom_id res chain seq x y z
N ALA A 1 -10.18 -4.15 -29.60
CA ALA A 1 -9.67 -3.24 -28.55
C ALA A 1 -8.44 -3.92 -27.93
N ARG A 2 -7.29 -3.23 -27.89
CA ARG A 2 -6.05 -3.78 -27.36
C ARG A 2 -6.00 -3.40 -25.88
N SER A 3 -6.36 -4.33 -24.99
CA SER A 3 -6.23 -4.14 -23.55
C SER A 3 -4.74 -4.12 -23.22
N SER A 4 -4.16 -2.94 -23.04
CA SER A 4 -2.82 -2.77 -22.49
C SER A 4 -2.90 -3.05 -21.00
N VAL A 5 -2.59 -4.29 -20.61
CA VAL A 5 -2.27 -4.63 -19.23
C VAL A 5 -0.99 -3.87 -18.92
N LEU A 6 -1.10 -2.81 -18.12
CA LEU A 6 0.06 -2.19 -17.50
C LEU A 6 0.67 -3.27 -16.62
N GLU A 7 1.86 -3.76 -16.96
CA GLU A 7 2.66 -4.58 -16.06
C GLU A 7 2.96 -3.69 -14.86
N GLU A 8 2.16 -3.82 -13.80
CA GLU A 8 2.47 -3.26 -12.50
C GLU A 8 3.73 -3.98 -12.03
N GLU A 9 4.89 -3.41 -12.32
CA GLU A 9 6.16 -3.76 -11.68
C GLU A 9 6.02 -3.39 -10.19
N PHE A 10 5.32 -4.23 -9.43
CA PHE A 10 5.37 -4.22 -7.98
C PHE A 10 6.80 -4.59 -7.61
N ASP A 11 7.63 -3.57 -7.42
CA ASP A 11 8.96 -3.75 -6.89
C ASP A 11 8.79 -4.38 -5.50
N ALA A 12 9.13 -5.66 -5.38
CA ALA A 12 8.97 -6.40 -4.12
C ALA A 12 9.81 -5.78 -2.98
N ASN A 13 10.74 -4.88 -3.31
CA ASN A 13 11.54 -4.10 -2.37
C ASN A 13 11.02 -2.67 -2.16
N TYR A 14 9.82 -2.34 -2.65
CA TYR A 14 9.22 -1.04 -2.42
C TYR A 14 9.12 -0.75 -0.92
N GLU A 15 9.84 0.28 -0.48
CA GLU A 15 9.79 0.80 0.87
C GLU A 15 8.94 2.08 0.85
N PRO A 16 7.67 2.01 1.29
CA PRO A 16 6.83 3.19 1.34
C PRO A 16 7.44 4.21 2.29
N THR A 17 7.44 5.46 1.86
CA THR A 17 7.92 6.59 2.63
C THR A 17 6.96 6.93 3.77
N GLN A 18 7.42 7.70 4.75
CA GLN A 18 6.58 8.11 5.87
C GLN A 18 5.34 8.90 5.43
N GLU A 19 5.45 9.69 4.35
CA GLU A 19 4.35 10.45 3.76
C GLU A 19 3.29 9.51 3.16
N GLU A 20 3.71 8.51 2.38
CA GLU A 20 2.79 7.51 1.80
C GLU A 20 2.10 6.68 2.90
N ILE A 21 2.83 6.34 3.96
CA ILE A 21 2.24 5.65 5.12
C ILE A 21 1.18 6.52 5.80
N VAL A 22 1.42 7.82 5.97
CA VAL A 22 0.46 8.77 6.57
C VAL A 22 -0.76 8.96 5.68
N GLU A 23 -0.54 9.12 4.37
CA GLU A 23 -1.62 9.27 3.39
C GLU A 23 -2.49 7.99 3.35
N TYR A 24 -1.86 6.82 3.34
CA TYR A 24 -2.57 5.54 3.35
C TYR A 24 -3.25 5.27 4.69
N ALA A 25 -2.63 5.61 5.82
CA ALA A 25 -3.26 5.54 7.13
C ALA A 25 -4.51 6.45 7.18
N THR A 26 -4.42 7.66 6.63
CA THR A 26 -5.57 8.59 6.51
C THR A 26 -6.65 8.01 5.60
N PHE A 27 -6.27 7.36 4.50
CA PHE A 27 -7.19 6.64 3.60
C PHE A 27 -7.91 5.48 4.32
N LEU A 28 -7.20 4.76 5.20
CA LEU A 28 -7.80 3.74 6.07
C LEU A 28 -8.70 4.33 7.18
N GLY A 29 -8.72 5.65 7.33
CA GLY A 29 -9.49 6.36 8.36
C GLY A 29 -8.79 6.46 9.72
N MET A 30 -7.47 6.26 9.77
CA MET A 30 -6.67 6.43 10.99
C MET A 30 -6.47 7.91 11.32
N ASP A 31 -6.43 8.23 12.61
CA ASP A 31 -6.11 9.56 13.12
C ASP A 31 -4.59 9.73 13.25
N VAL A 32 -4.01 10.65 12.49
CA VAL A 32 -2.54 10.85 12.43
C VAL A 32 -1.93 11.19 13.80
N GLU A 33 -2.70 11.81 14.69
CA GLU A 33 -2.24 12.23 16.02
C GLU A 33 -2.45 11.16 17.09
N LYS A 34 -3.47 10.30 16.95
CA LYS A 34 -3.78 9.25 17.94
C LYS A 34 -3.24 7.88 17.53
N ASP A 35 -3.30 7.59 16.26
CA ASP A 35 -3.02 6.29 15.65
C ASP A 35 -1.64 6.24 14.98
N THR A 36 -0.75 7.18 15.28
CA THR A 36 0.64 7.17 14.78
C THR A 36 1.34 5.84 15.09
N HIS A 37 1.00 5.23 16.23
CA HIS A 37 1.48 3.91 16.66
C HIS A 37 0.89 2.74 15.86
N LEU A 38 -0.14 2.96 15.04
CA LEU A 38 -0.76 1.99 14.12
C LEU A 38 -0.30 2.15 12.68
N PHE A 39 0.52 3.15 12.37
CA PHE A 39 1.05 3.39 11.01
C PHE A 39 1.86 2.22 10.45
N TRP A 40 2.38 1.35 11.32
CA TRP A 40 3.01 0.09 10.87
C TRP A 40 2.02 -0.82 10.12
N ILE A 41 0.71 -0.75 10.40
CA ILE A 41 -0.33 -1.51 9.70
C ILE A 41 -0.49 -0.97 8.28
N ALA A 42 -0.52 0.36 8.12
CA ALA A 42 -0.56 1.00 6.80
C ALA A 42 0.69 0.63 5.98
N ARG A 43 1.88 0.67 6.60
CA ARG A 43 3.14 0.22 6.00
C ARG A 43 3.09 -1.24 5.54
N GLU A 44 2.68 -2.15 6.43
CA GLU A 44 2.58 -3.58 6.11
C GLU A 44 1.54 -3.85 5.01
N SER A 45 0.41 -3.12 5.03
CA SER A 45 -0.62 -3.24 4.00
C SER A 45 -0.13 -2.78 2.62
N LEU A 46 0.71 -1.75 2.57
CA LEU A 46 1.33 -1.27 1.33
C LEU A 46 2.41 -2.24 0.82
N LYS A 47 3.14 -2.90 1.73
CA LYS A 47 4.16 -3.92 1.40
C LYS A 47 3.58 -5.30 1.16
N ALA A 48 2.31 -5.53 1.48
CA ALA A 48 1.67 -6.83 1.35
C ALA A 48 1.65 -7.22 -0.14
N PRO A 49 2.38 -8.27 -0.54
CA PRO A 49 2.38 -8.71 -1.92
C PRO A 49 0.97 -9.19 -2.27
N LEU A 50 0.50 -8.85 -3.47
CA LEU A 50 -0.75 -9.41 -3.99
C LEU A 50 -0.64 -10.94 -3.95
N PRO A 51 -1.64 -11.63 -3.36
CA PRO A 51 -1.58 -13.07 -3.27
C PRO A 51 -1.58 -13.66 -4.70
N PRO A 52 -0.84 -14.76 -4.95
CA PRO A 52 -0.58 -15.29 -6.30
C PRO A 52 -1.82 -15.75 -7.08
N ASN A 53 -2.98 -15.77 -6.42
CA ASN A 53 -4.29 -16.08 -6.99
C ASN A 53 -5.16 -14.83 -7.27
N TRP A 54 -4.61 -13.62 -7.13
CA TRP A 54 -5.26 -12.39 -7.52
C TRP A 54 -5.41 -12.37 -9.04
N LYS A 55 -6.63 -12.63 -9.52
CA LYS A 55 -6.94 -12.61 -10.95
C LYS A 55 -7.34 -11.18 -11.34
N PRO A 56 -6.83 -10.65 -12.46
CA PRO A 56 -7.25 -9.36 -13.01
C PRO A 56 -8.72 -9.36 -13.43
#